data_AF-Q2CA96-F1
#
_entry.id   AF-Q2CA96-F1
#
_cell.length_a   1.000
_cell.length_b   1.000
_cell.length_c   1.000
_cell.angle_alpha   90.00
_cell.angle_beta   90.00
_cell.angle_gamma   90.00
#
_symmetry.space_group_name_H-M   'P 1'
#
loop_
_entity.id
_entity.type
_entity.pdbx_description
1 polymer ?
#
loop_
_entity_poly.entity_id
_entity_poly.type
_entity_poly.pdbx_seq_one_letter_code
_entity_poly.pdbx_strand_id
1 'polypeptide(L)' 'MRSLTILALLAASPAAAHPGHIAEVAGHGHWIAAGALGLAALVGLLGARGKRKDDAADDAAETDAETAES' A
#
# COMPACT_ATOMS: atom_id res chain seq x y z
N MET A 1 18.59 -52.90 -3.31
CA MET A 1 18.83 -51.52 -3.81
C MET A 1 17.59 -50.64 -3.72
N ARG A 2 16.40 -51.06 -4.19
CA ARG A 2 15.16 -50.27 -4.10
C ARG A 2 14.76 -49.86 -2.67
N SER A 3 14.86 -50.77 -1.70
CA SER A 3 14.49 -50.48 -0.31
C SER A 3 15.40 -49.44 0.36
N LEU A 4 16.67 -49.40 -0.04
CA LEU A 4 17.64 -48.40 0.42
C LEU A 4 17.31 -47.01 -0.13
N THR A 5 16.86 -46.93 -1.38
CA THR A 5 16.38 -45.68 -1.99
C THR A 5 15.17 -45.14 -1.24
N ILE A 6 14.17 -45.98 -0.95
CA ILE A 6 12.97 -45.56 -0.21
C ILE A 6 13.33 -45.06 1.19
N LEU A 7 14.23 -45.76 1.89
CA LEU A 7 14.68 -45.34 3.22
C LEU A 7 15.45 -44.01 3.18
N ALA A 8 16.27 -43.78 2.15
CA ALA A 8 16.98 -42.52 1.96
C ALA A 8 16.04 -41.34 1.69
N LEU A 9 14.94 -41.55 0.97
CA LEU A 9 13.91 -40.52 0.77
C LEU A 9 13.16 -40.19 2.06
N LEU A 10 12.86 -41.19 2.90
CA LEU A 10 12.21 -40.96 4.20
C LEU A 10 13.15 -40.30 5.21
N ALA A 11 14.46 -40.52 5.09
CA ALA A 11 15.48 -39.87 5.91
C ALA A 11 15.86 -38.46 5.42
N ALA A 12 15.40 -38.05 4.24
CA ALA A 12 15.65 -36.71 3.71
C ALA A 12 14.85 -35.68 4.53
N SER A 13 15.51 -35.04 5.48
CA SER A 13 14.95 -33.90 6.21
C SER A 13 15.03 -32.64 5.35
N PRO A 14 14.06 -31.72 5.45
CA PRO A 14 14.13 -30.45 4.74
C PRO A 14 15.41 -29.72 5.16
N ALA A 15 16.25 -29.37 4.18
CA ALA A 15 17.35 -28.45 4.42
C ALA A 15 16.74 -27.11 4.80
N ALA A 16 16.90 -26.69 6.06
CA ALA A 16 16.47 -25.39 6.55
C ALA A 16 17.39 -24.30 5.96
N ALA A 17 17.31 -24.08 4.65
CA ALA A 17 17.82 -22.87 4.03
C ALA A 17 17.07 -21.71 4.70
N HIS A 18 17.80 -20.83 5.38
CA HIS A 18 17.19 -19.71 6.06
C HIS A 18 16.26 -18.96 5.09
N PRO A 19 15.02 -18.60 5.51
CA PRO A 19 14.11 -17.82 4.67
C PRO A 19 14.68 -16.49 4.18
N GLY A 20 15.82 -16.06 4.74
CA GLY A 20 16.53 -14.82 4.43
C GLY A 20 16.77 -14.58 2.93
N HIS A 21 17.11 -15.61 2.13
CA HIS A 21 17.39 -15.39 0.71
C HIS A 21 16.15 -15.07 -0.14
N ILE A 22 14.95 -15.49 0.26
CA ILE A 22 13.69 -15.13 -0.42
C ILE A 22 13.16 -13.80 0.12
N ALA A 23 13.40 -13.50 1.40
CA ALA A 23 13.04 -12.24 2.03
C ALA A 23 13.82 -11.04 1.42
N GLU A 24 15.09 -11.22 1.06
CA GLU A 24 15.89 -10.18 0.39
C GLU A 24 15.28 -9.78 -0.98
N VAL A 25 14.79 -10.76 -1.76
CA VAL A 25 14.28 -10.52 -3.12
C VAL A 25 12.82 -10.04 -3.13
N ALA A 26 11.96 -10.55 -2.24
CA ALA A 26 10.54 -10.23 -2.23
C ALA A 26 10.15 -9.09 -1.26
N GLY A 27 10.98 -8.76 -0.28
CA GLY A 27 10.59 -7.89 0.83
C GLY A 27 10.68 -6.39 0.54
N HIS A 28 11.77 -5.91 -0.06
CA HIS A 28 12.04 -4.47 -0.07
C HIS A 28 11.14 -3.67 -1.03
N GLY A 29 10.94 -4.16 -2.25
CA GLY A 29 10.11 -3.45 -3.25
C GLY A 29 8.63 -3.40 -2.88
N HIS A 30 8.10 -4.47 -2.28
CA HIS A 30 6.67 -4.58 -1.95
C HIS A 30 6.29 -3.64 -0.80
N TRP A 31 7.10 -3.56 0.26
CA TRP A 31 6.84 -2.65 1.37
C TRP A 31 7.05 -1.18 1.01
N ILE A 32 8.02 -0.87 0.15
CA ILE A 32 8.20 0.48 -0.38
C ILE A 32 6.99 0.88 -1.25
N ALA A 33 6.53 -0.01 -2.13
CA ALA A 33 5.34 0.23 -2.94
C ALA A 33 4.08 0.44 -2.08
N ALA A 34 3.88 -0.40 -1.06
CA ALA A 34 2.78 -0.24 -0.11
C ALA A 34 2.88 1.08 0.67
N GLY A 35 4.07 1.47 1.12
CA GLY A 35 4.32 2.74 1.79
C GLY A 35 4.04 3.95 0.89
N ALA A 36 4.51 3.92 -0.35
CA ALA A 36 4.28 4.97 -1.33
C ALA A 36 2.78 5.14 -1.67
N LEU A 37 2.06 4.02 -1.84
CA LEU A 37 0.62 4.05 -2.10
C LEU A 37 -0.16 4.62 -0.90
N GLY A 38 0.20 4.22 0.32
CA GLY A 38 -0.39 4.79 1.55
C GLY A 38 -0.15 6.29 1.68
N LEU A 39 1.06 6.76 1.37
CA LEU A 39 1.39 8.19 1.40
C LEU A 39 0.60 8.98 0.34
N ALA A 40 0.51 8.47 -0.89
CA ALA A 40 -0.27 9.10 -1.95
C ALA A 40 -1.74 9.24 -1.57
N ALA A 41 -2.33 8.20 -0.95
CA ALA A 41 -3.71 8.25 -0.47
C ALA A 41 -3.92 9.31 0.63
N LEU A 42 -2.99 9.41 1.59
CA LEU A 42 -3.04 10.43 2.65
C LEU A 42 -2.96 11.86 2.08
N VAL A 43 -2.01 12.11 1.19
CA VAL A 43 -1.86 13.43 0.55
C VAL A 43 -3.09 13.77 -0.28
N GLY A 44 -3.61 12.82 -1.06
CA GLY A 44 -4.84 13.01 -1.84
C GLY A 44 -6.04 13.34 -0.96
N LEU A 45 -6.20 12.66 0.18
CA LEU A 45 -7.29 12.91 1.10
C LEU A 45 -7.19 14.28 1.78
N LEU A 46 -5.98 14.68 2.20
CA LEU A 46 -5.73 16.01 2.79
C LEU A 46 -5.98 17.13 1.77
N GLY A 47 -5.46 16.98 0.55
CA GLY A 47 -5.69 17.96 -0.53
C GLY A 47 -7.16 18.10 -0.92
N ALA A 48 -7.89 16.99 -1.00
CA ALA A 48 -9.33 17.00 -1.30
C ALA A 48 -10.19 17.57 -0.17
N ARG A 49 -9.72 17.52 1.10
CA ARG A 49 -10.40 18.18 2.23
C ARG A 49 -10.15 19.69 2.24
N GLY A 50 -8.95 20.13 1.86
CA GLY A 50 -8.64 21.56 1.70
C GLY A 50 -9.50 22.19 0.61
N LYS A 51 -9.47 21.62 -0.60
CA LYS A 51 -10.27 22.12 -1.74
C LYS A 51 -11.76 22.23 -1.46
N ARG A 52 -12.36 21.24 -0.79
CA ARG A 52 -13.79 21.29 -0.44
C ARG A 52 -14.17 22.43 0.50
N LYS A 53 -13.23 22.90 1.33
CA LYS A 53 -13.47 24.01 2.24
C LYS A 53 -13.34 25.37 1.54
N ASP A 54 -12.44 25.45 0.57
CA ASP A 54 -12.25 26.65 -0.25
C ASP A 54 -13.39 26.81 -1.27
N ASP A 55 -13.77 25.73 -1.98
CA ASP A 55 -14.91 25.76 -2.92
C ASP A 55 -16.21 26.11 -2.19
N ALA A 56 -16.45 25.58 -0.99
CA ALA A 56 -17.65 25.91 -0.20
C ALA A 56 -17.66 27.36 0.33
N ALA A 57 -16.49 28.00 0.46
CA ALA A 57 -16.40 29.40 0.86
C ALA A 57 -16.59 30.34 -0.33
N ASP A 58 -16.13 29.94 -1.51
CA ASP A 58 -16.32 30.68 -2.77
C ASP A 58 -17.80 30.65 -3.21
N ASP A 59 -18.43 29.46 -3.16
CA ASP A 59 -19.85 29.27 -3.50
C ASP A 59 -20.76 30.08 -2.55
N ALA A 60 -20.41 30.14 -1.26
CA ALA A 60 -21.13 30.98 -0.28
C ALA A 60 -20.95 32.49 -0.52
N ALA A 61 -19.79 32.91 -1.03
CA ALA A 61 -19.52 34.31 -1.35
C ALA A 61 -20.22 34.75 -2.65
N GLU A 62 -20.29 33.89 -3.66
CA GLU A 62 -21.08 34.13 -4.89
C GLU A 62 -22.58 34.20 -4.61
N THR A 63 -23.09 33.34 -3.72
CA THR A 63 -24.53 33.35 -3.37
C THR A 63 -24.93 34.63 -2.62
N ASP A 64 -24.06 35.13 -1.74
CA ASP A 64 -24.28 36.39 -0.98
C ASP A 64 -24.16 37.63 -1.87
N ALA A 65 -23.27 37.60 -2.89
CA ALA A 65 -23.15 38.66 -3.88
C ALA A 65 -24.38 38.73 -4.82
N GLU A 66 -24.92 37.58 -5.25
CA GLU A 66 -26.10 37.53 -6.13
C GLU A 66 -27.39 37.96 -5.40
N THR A 67 -27.51 37.67 -4.10
CA THR A 67 -28.66 38.14 -3.28
C THR A 67 -28.57 39.60 -2.87
N ALA A 68 -27.38 40.20 -2.86
CA ALA A 68 -27.19 41.62 -2.55
C ALA A 68 -27.44 42.57 -3.76
N GLU A 69 -27.47 42.05 -4.98
CA GLU A 69 -27.71 42.83 -6.21
C GLU A 69 -29.18 42.81 -6.68
N SER A 70 -30.06 42.03 -6.05
CA SER A 70 -31.52 41.95 -6.34
C SER A 70 -32.41 42.82 -5.46
#